data_AF-A0A7C3LKT2-F1
#
_entry.id   AF-A0A7C3LKT2-F1
#
_cell.length_a   1.000
_cell.length_b   1.000
_cell.length_c   1.000
_cell.angle_alpha   90.00
_cell.angle_beta   90.00
_cell.angle_gamma   90.00
#
_symmetry.space_group_name_H-M   'P 1'
#
loop_
_entity.id
_entity.type
_entity.pdbx_description
1 polymer ?
#
loop_
_entity_poly.entity_id
_entity_poly.type
_entity_poly.pdbx_seq_one_letter_code
_entity_poly.pdbx_strand_id
1 'polypeptide(L)'
;MKIIDKTPLLDEKGQLSFINRIQGMLKYGMNWPAELEGQQKVIAQLDRVLEKGFVLIRNFTLPNSEIVIPMILLGPGGVTVIHVTTVKGFYEAKGDQWNTVINGASQPASINLLNRVFRYARAVQVYMERQRIDLPAPVEPVLIAADPGAHIESMRP
;
A
#
# COMPACT_ATOMS: atom_id res chain seq x y z
N MET A 1 -9.46 15.33 -2.98
CA MET A 1 -9.99 13.94 -3.13
C MET A 1 -10.92 13.59 -1.95
N LYS A 2 -11.82 12.59 -2.05
CA LYS A 2 -12.54 12.07 -0.87
C LYS A 2 -11.73 10.95 -0.21
N ILE A 3 -11.49 11.01 1.10
CA ILE A 3 -10.75 10.00 1.85
C ILE A 3 -11.70 9.23 2.77
N ILE A 4 -11.65 7.90 2.72
CA ILE A 4 -12.37 6.99 3.61
C ILE A 4 -11.33 6.21 4.41
N ASP A 5 -11.22 6.50 5.70
CA ASP A 5 -10.29 5.81 6.60
C ASP A 5 -10.98 4.64 7.30
N LYS A 6 -10.43 3.43 7.11
CA LYS A 6 -10.86 2.19 7.78
C LYS A 6 -9.79 1.63 8.72
N THR A 7 -8.79 2.44 9.07
CA THR A 7 -7.73 2.05 9.99
C THR A 7 -8.36 1.58 11.31
N PRO A 8 -8.11 0.33 11.72
CA PRO A 8 -8.62 -0.18 12.98
C PRO A 8 -7.87 0.47 14.15
N LEU A 9 -8.50 0.48 15.34
CA LEU A 9 -7.88 0.97 16.57
C LEU A 9 -7.55 2.48 16.58
N LEU A 10 -8.21 3.27 15.73
CA LEU A 10 -8.21 4.73 15.91
C LEU A 10 -9.10 5.09 17.10
N ASP A 11 -8.63 6.04 17.92
CA ASP A 11 -9.46 6.63 18.97
C ASP A 11 -10.50 7.60 18.39
N GLU A 12 -11.36 8.16 19.25
CA GLU A 12 -12.41 9.11 18.86
C GLU A 12 -11.88 10.37 18.15
N LYS A 13 -10.57 10.66 18.28
CA LYS A 13 -9.90 11.77 17.62
C LYS A 13 -9.19 11.37 16.32
N GLY A 14 -9.35 10.12 15.88
CA GLY A 14 -8.70 9.58 14.70
C GLY A 14 -7.20 9.32 14.88
N GLN A 15 -6.72 9.19 16.12
CA GLN A 15 -5.31 8.98 16.44
C GLN A 15 -5.05 7.56 16.96
N LEU A 16 -3.80 7.13 16.83
CA LEU A 16 -3.31 5.88 17.42
C LEU A 16 -2.79 6.14 18.82
N SER A 17 -3.64 5.85 19.81
CA SER A 17 -3.24 5.69 21.21
C SER A 17 -2.07 4.72 21.36
N PHE A 18 -1.23 4.92 22.38
CA PHE A 18 -0.07 4.07 22.67
C PHE A 18 -0.45 2.58 22.81
N ILE A 19 -1.56 2.27 23.47
CA ILE A 19 -2.06 0.89 23.64
C ILE A 19 -2.47 0.31 22.27
N ASN A 20 -3.15 1.11 21.46
CA ASN A 20 -3.61 0.73 20.13
C ASN A 20 -2.44 0.48 19.16
N ARG A 21 -1.32 1.21 19.33
CA ARG A 21 -0.07 0.96 18.59
C ARG A 21 0.52 -0.40 18.93
N ILE A 22 0.61 -0.75 20.22
CA ILE A 22 1.14 -2.05 20.65
C ILE A 22 0.25 -3.19 20.15
N GLN A 23 -1.06 -3.07 20.31
CA GLN A 23 -2.01 -4.06 19.82
C GLN A 23 -1.95 -4.21 18.29
N GLY A 24 -1.81 -3.10 17.58
CA GLY A 24 -1.64 -3.11 16.12
C GLY A 24 -0.33 -3.72 15.67
N MET A 25 0.79 -3.48 16.37
CA MET A 25 2.07 -4.13 16.07
C MET A 25 2.01 -5.65 16.26
N LEU A 26 1.28 -6.13 17.27
CA LEU A 26 1.08 -7.57 17.49
C LEU A 26 0.22 -8.21 16.38
N LYS A 27 -0.76 -7.50 15.84
CA LYS A 27 -1.71 -8.03 14.84
C LYS A 27 -1.24 -7.84 13.38
N TYR A 28 -0.59 -6.73 13.07
CA TYR A 28 -0.24 -6.32 11.71
C TYR A 28 1.28 -6.25 11.48
N GLY A 29 2.09 -6.48 12.52
CA GLY A 29 3.55 -6.51 12.47
C GLY A 29 4.21 -5.25 13.00
N MET A 30 5.49 -5.35 13.38
CA MET A 30 6.25 -4.28 14.04
C MET A 30 6.36 -2.99 13.20
N ASN A 31 6.30 -3.10 11.86
CA ASN A 31 6.43 -1.96 10.96
C ASN A 31 5.12 -1.17 10.76
N TRP A 32 3.99 -1.66 11.28
CA TRP A 32 2.67 -1.09 11.03
C TRP A 32 2.56 0.42 11.35
N PRO A 33 3.11 0.94 12.47
CA PRO A 33 3.06 2.38 12.73
C PRO A 33 3.81 3.21 11.68
N ALA A 34 4.97 2.74 11.21
CA ALA A 34 5.75 3.42 10.18
C ALA A 34 5.02 3.38 8.83
N GLU A 35 4.38 2.25 8.50
CA GLU A 35 3.55 2.12 7.31
C GLU A 35 2.39 3.13 7.32
N LEU A 36 1.71 3.31 8.45
CA LEU A 36 0.62 4.28 8.58
C LEU A 36 1.11 5.73 8.46
N GLU A 37 2.27 6.05 9.02
CA GLU A 37 2.89 7.36 8.83
C GLU A 37 3.28 7.59 7.35
N GLY A 38 3.84 6.58 6.70
CA GLY A 38 4.16 6.60 5.27
C GLY A 38 2.91 6.82 4.42
N GLN A 39 1.83 6.08 4.69
CA GLN A 39 0.53 6.29 4.05
C GLN A 39 0.05 7.72 4.24
N GLN A 40 0.10 8.27 5.45
CA GLN A 40 -0.35 9.64 5.72
C GLN A 40 0.41 10.68 4.87
N LYS A 41 1.73 10.52 4.73
CA LYS A 41 2.56 11.39 3.88
C LYS A 41 2.16 11.30 2.40
N VAL A 42 1.98 10.08 1.89
CA VAL A 42 1.56 9.85 0.51
C VAL A 42 0.17 10.41 0.26
N ILE A 43 -0.78 10.21 1.18
CA ILE A 43 -2.14 10.73 1.09
C ILE A 43 -2.15 12.27 1.00
N ALA A 44 -1.32 12.94 1.82
CA ALA A 44 -1.22 14.39 1.78
C ALA A 44 -0.72 14.91 0.42
N GLN A 45 0.15 14.17 -0.27
CA GLN A 45 0.60 14.52 -1.62
C GLN A 45 -0.48 14.22 -2.66
N LEU A 46 -1.10 13.04 -2.60
CA LEU A 46 -2.20 12.65 -3.50
C LEU A 46 -3.36 13.63 -3.42
N ASP A 47 -3.75 14.08 -2.22
CA ASP A 47 -4.85 15.03 -2.05
C ASP A 47 -4.53 16.41 -2.63
N ARG A 48 -3.25 16.79 -2.70
CA ARG A 48 -2.79 18.04 -3.32
C ARG A 48 -2.81 17.96 -4.85
N VAL A 49 -2.46 16.82 -5.44
CA VAL A 49 -2.29 16.67 -6.89
C VAL A 49 -3.52 16.11 -7.61
N LEU A 50 -4.36 15.34 -6.92
CA LEU A 50 -5.56 14.74 -7.49
C LEU A 50 -6.78 15.65 -7.32
N GLU A 51 -7.45 15.92 -8.43
CA GLU A 51 -8.64 16.76 -8.46
C GLU A 51 -9.90 16.08 -7.85
N LYS A 52 -11.05 16.74 -7.99
CA LYS A 52 -12.35 16.15 -7.64
C LYS A 52 -12.63 14.92 -8.51
N GLY A 53 -13.32 13.94 -7.96
CA GLY A 53 -13.68 12.68 -8.65
C GLY A 53 -12.88 11.46 -8.21
N PHE A 54 -11.82 11.64 -7.43
CA PHE A 54 -11.09 10.54 -6.80
C PHE A 54 -11.64 10.21 -5.41
N VAL A 55 -11.66 8.92 -5.08
CA VAL A 55 -11.96 8.39 -3.74
C VAL A 55 -10.84 7.47 -3.31
N LEU A 56 -10.18 7.77 -2.19
CA LEU A 56 -9.19 6.90 -1.58
C LEU A 56 -9.79 6.20 -0.36
N ILE A 57 -9.66 4.87 -0.32
CA ILE A 57 -10.02 4.04 0.82
C ILE A 57 -8.73 3.47 1.40
N ARG A 58 -8.42 3.74 2.67
CA ARG A 58 -7.22 3.18 3.34
C ARG A 58 -7.57 2.13 4.37
N ASN A 59 -6.69 1.12 4.48
CA ASN A 59 -6.75 0.01 5.43
C ASN A 59 -8.08 -0.75 5.40
N PHE A 60 -8.56 -1.05 4.19
CA PHE A 60 -9.82 -1.76 3.99
C PHE A 60 -9.63 -3.27 4.12
N THR A 61 -10.26 -3.88 5.12
CA THR A 61 -10.34 -5.34 5.22
C THR A 61 -11.36 -5.87 4.23
N LEU A 62 -10.93 -6.72 3.30
CA LEU A 62 -11.84 -7.36 2.35
C LEU A 62 -12.82 -8.28 3.11
N PRO A 63 -14.15 -8.11 2.95
CA PRO A 63 -15.15 -8.96 3.60
C PRO A 63 -14.90 -10.45 3.35
N ASN A 64 -15.18 -11.26 4.38
CA ASN A 64 -14.96 -12.71 4.36
C ASN A 64 -13.50 -13.13 4.12
N SER A 65 -12.55 -12.24 4.45
CA SER A 65 -11.12 -12.54 4.48
C SER A 65 -10.43 -11.71 5.56
N GLU A 66 -9.21 -12.10 5.91
CA GLU A 66 -8.34 -11.33 6.82
C GLU A 66 -7.40 -10.37 6.05
N ILE A 67 -7.58 -10.24 4.74
CA ILE A 67 -6.70 -9.43 3.89
C ILE A 67 -7.06 -7.96 4.08
N VAL A 68 -6.12 -7.21 4.63
CA VAL A 68 -6.18 -5.75 4.72
C VAL A 68 -5.48 -5.14 3.50
N ILE A 69 -6.23 -4.38 2.72
CA ILE A 69 -5.69 -3.64 1.57
C ILE A 69 -5.24 -2.26 2.06
N PRO A 70 -3.94 -1.92 1.88
CA PRO A 70 -3.36 -0.71 2.46
C PRO A 70 -4.04 0.56 1.93
N MET A 71 -4.13 0.73 0.60
CA MET A 71 -4.86 1.83 -0.01
C MET A 71 -5.48 1.39 -1.35
N ILE A 72 -6.73 1.78 -1.57
CA ILE A 72 -7.48 1.61 -2.81
C ILE A 72 -7.84 3.01 -3.30
N LEU A 73 -7.33 3.41 -4.45
CA LEU A 73 -7.69 4.65 -5.13
C LEU A 73 -8.69 4.32 -6.24
N LEU A 74 -9.85 4.94 -6.17
CA LEU A 74 -10.89 4.89 -7.19
C LEU A 74 -10.87 6.23 -7.93
N GLY A 75 -10.82 6.19 -9.25
CA GLY A 75 -10.87 7.39 -10.08
C GLY A 75 -11.38 7.12 -11.48
N PRO A 76 -11.42 8.15 -12.34
CA PRO A 76 -11.90 8.01 -13.72
C PRO A 76 -11.13 6.97 -14.55
N GLY A 77 -9.84 6.77 -14.25
CA GLY A 77 -8.98 5.79 -14.91
C GLY A 77 -9.16 4.34 -14.42
N GLY A 78 -9.98 4.10 -13.40
CA GLY A 78 -10.22 2.78 -12.84
C GLY A 78 -9.85 2.66 -11.37
N VAL A 79 -9.33 1.49 -11.00
CA VAL A 79 -9.02 1.12 -9.61
C VAL A 79 -7.53 0.85 -9.48
N THR A 80 -6.88 1.57 -8.57
CA THR A 80 -5.46 1.40 -8.26
C THR A 80 -5.31 0.94 -6.81
N VAL A 81 -4.49 -0.09 -6.58
CA VAL A 81 -4.06 -0.49 -5.24
C VAL A 81 -2.67 0.02 -5.00
N ILE A 82 -2.53 0.85 -3.96
CA ILE A 82 -1.27 1.50 -3.61
C ILE A 82 -0.72 0.87 -2.33
N HIS A 83 0.47 0.31 -2.42
CA HIS A 83 1.23 -0.17 -1.27
C HIS A 83 2.35 0.83 -0.96
N VAL A 84 2.30 1.42 0.23
CA VAL A 84 3.35 2.35 0.68
C VAL A 84 4.37 1.60 1.51
N THR A 85 5.64 1.76 1.15
CA THR A 85 6.76 1.18 1.87
C THR A 85 7.66 2.27 2.46
N THR A 86 8.29 1.98 3.60
CA THR A 86 9.23 2.86 4.29
C THR A 86 10.65 2.30 4.28
N VAL A 87 10.99 1.49 3.27
CA VAL A 87 12.35 0.97 3.10
C VAL A 87 13.37 2.10 2.92
N LYS A 88 14.62 1.82 3.28
CA LYS A 88 15.77 2.74 3.14
C LYS A 88 16.93 1.98 2.52
N GLY A 89 17.77 2.69 1.76
CA GLY A 89 18.93 2.12 1.08
C GLY A 89 18.64 1.76 -0.38
N PHE A 90 19.47 0.88 -0.93
CA PHE A 90 19.49 0.56 -2.35
C PHE A 90 18.73 -0.74 -2.64
N TYR A 91 17.82 -0.67 -3.60
CA TYR A 91 16.99 -1.78 -4.05
C TYR A 91 16.97 -1.84 -5.58
N GLU A 92 16.74 -3.04 -6.09
CA GLU A 92 16.55 -3.30 -7.51
C GLU A 92 15.20 -4.01 -7.72
N ALA A 93 14.37 -3.43 -8.58
CA ALA A 93 13.13 -4.00 -9.09
C ALA A 93 13.38 -4.53 -10.51
N LYS A 94 13.47 -5.85 -10.67
CA LYS A 94 13.83 -6.49 -11.94
C LYS A 94 12.83 -7.57 -12.31
N GLY A 95 11.96 -7.30 -13.28
CA GLY A 95 10.79 -8.15 -13.51
C GLY A 95 9.96 -8.25 -12.24
N ASP A 96 9.63 -9.48 -11.82
CA ASP A 96 8.90 -9.75 -10.58
C ASP A 96 9.79 -9.79 -9.33
N GLN A 97 11.10 -9.54 -9.46
CA GLN A 97 12.05 -9.63 -8.36
C GLN A 97 12.25 -8.29 -7.66
N TRP A 98 12.36 -8.36 -6.34
CA TRP A 98 12.70 -7.24 -5.48
C TRP A 98 13.95 -7.60 -4.66
N ASN A 99 15.05 -6.96 -4.99
CA ASN A 99 16.37 -7.25 -4.44
C ASN A 99 16.87 -6.08 -3.59
N THR A 100 17.67 -6.36 -2.57
CA THR A 100 18.47 -5.35 -1.86
C THR A 100 19.89 -5.37 -2.42
N VAL A 101 20.50 -4.19 -2.54
CA VAL A 101 21.87 -4.03 -3.00
C VAL A 101 22.76 -3.71 -1.80
N ILE A 102 23.64 -4.64 -1.45
CA ILE A 102 24.58 -4.50 -0.34
C ILE A 102 26.00 -4.67 -0.88
N ASN A 103 26.87 -3.68 -0.66
CA ASN A 103 28.24 -3.68 -1.19
C ASN A 103 28.32 -3.92 -2.72
N GLY A 104 27.35 -3.40 -3.47
CA GLY A 104 27.24 -3.58 -4.92
C GLY A 104 26.71 -4.94 -5.37
N ALA A 105 26.46 -5.88 -4.46
CA ALA A 105 25.87 -7.17 -4.78
C ALA A 105 24.35 -7.12 -4.63
N SER A 106 23.63 -7.54 -5.67
CA SER A 106 22.18 -7.69 -5.68
C SER A 106 21.80 -9.06 -5.11
N GLN A 107 20.93 -9.07 -4.10
CA GLN A 107 20.42 -10.29 -3.48
C GLN A 107 18.92 -10.16 -3.16
N PRO A 108 18.14 -11.26 -3.18
CA PRO A 108 16.74 -11.21 -2.83
C PRO A 108 16.49 -10.56 -1.48
N ALA A 109 15.60 -9.58 -1.43
CA ALA A 109 15.16 -9.02 -0.16
C ALA A 109 14.32 -10.06 0.61
N SER A 110 14.27 -9.93 1.93
CA SER A 110 13.46 -10.81 2.80
C SER A 110 11.96 -10.78 2.44
N ILE A 111 11.49 -9.67 1.90
CA ILE A 111 10.12 -9.48 1.42
C ILE A 111 10.19 -8.93 0.01
N ASN A 112 9.52 -9.60 -0.92
CA ASN A 112 9.34 -9.09 -2.26
C ASN A 112 8.13 -8.14 -2.33
N LEU A 113 8.42 -6.83 -2.40
CA LEU A 113 7.39 -5.79 -2.34
C LEU A 113 6.55 -5.69 -3.61
N LEU A 114 7.12 -6.04 -4.78
CA LEU A 114 6.39 -6.11 -6.06
C LEU A 114 5.33 -7.20 -5.98
N ASN A 115 5.74 -8.43 -5.65
CA ASN A 115 4.82 -9.55 -5.49
C ASN A 115 3.74 -9.27 -4.44
N ARG A 116 4.06 -8.54 -3.38
CA ARG A 116 3.09 -8.14 -2.37
C ARG A 116 2.03 -7.20 -2.95
N VAL A 117 2.42 -6.13 -3.67
CA VAL A 117 1.43 -5.19 -4.24
C VAL A 117 0.60 -5.85 -5.34
N PHE A 118 1.18 -6.72 -6.17
CA PHE A 118 0.44 -7.52 -7.15
C PHE A 118 -0.63 -8.39 -6.51
N ARG A 119 -0.29 -9.06 -5.39
CA ARG A 119 -1.26 -9.88 -4.64
C ARG A 119 -2.40 -9.04 -4.05
N TYR A 120 -2.13 -7.84 -3.56
CA TYR A 120 -3.19 -6.94 -3.09
C TYR A 120 -4.11 -6.50 -4.24
N ALA A 121 -3.55 -6.09 -5.38
CA ALA A 121 -4.33 -5.75 -6.57
C ALA A 121 -5.21 -6.92 -7.02
N ARG A 122 -4.64 -8.14 -7.09
CA ARG A 122 -5.41 -9.34 -7.44
C ARG A 122 -6.50 -9.65 -6.42
N ALA A 123 -6.26 -9.46 -5.12
CA ALA A 123 -7.28 -9.67 -4.10
C ALA A 123 -8.46 -8.70 -4.25
N VAL A 124 -8.20 -7.42 -4.54
CA VAL A 124 -9.25 -6.43 -4.84
C VAL A 124 -10.02 -6.78 -6.11
N GLN A 125 -9.30 -7.16 -7.17
CA GLN A 125 -9.90 -7.59 -8.44
C GLN A 125 -10.88 -8.75 -8.22
N VAL A 126 -10.43 -9.83 -7.57
CA VAL A 126 -11.26 -11.01 -7.26
C VAL A 126 -12.43 -10.63 -6.34
N TYR A 127 -12.22 -9.72 -5.39
CA TYR A 127 -13.29 -9.24 -4.53
C TYR A 127 -14.38 -8.53 -5.34
N MET A 128 -14.03 -7.63 -6.25
CA MET A 128 -14.98 -6.92 -7.11
C MET A 128 -15.72 -7.86 -8.06
N GLU A 129 -15.01 -8.81 -8.69
CA GLU A 129 -15.60 -9.86 -9.54
C GLU A 129 -16.67 -10.66 -8.77
N ARG A 130 -16.40 -11.04 -7.51
CA ARG A 130 -17.38 -11.74 -6.66
C ARG A 130 -18.59 -10.91 -6.30
N GLN A 131 -18.46 -9.58 -6.27
CA GLN A 131 -19.59 -8.65 -6.11
C GLN A 131 -20.33 -8.38 -7.42
N ARG A 132 -19.96 -9.07 -8.52
CA ARG A 132 -20.50 -8.84 -9.88
C ARG A 132 -20.25 -7.41 -10.37
N ILE A 133 -19.11 -6.84 -9.98
CA ILE A 133 -18.62 -5.57 -10.47
C ILE A 133 -17.56 -5.86 -11.53
N ASP A 134 -17.93 -5.64 -12.79
CA ASP A 134 -17.02 -5.76 -13.91
C ASP A 134 -16.24 -4.45 -14.08
N LEU A 135 -14.92 -4.53 -13.92
CA LEU A 135 -14.04 -3.39 -14.16
C LEU A 135 -13.65 -3.32 -15.64
N PRO A 136 -13.58 -2.12 -16.24
CA PRO A 136 -13.17 -1.95 -17.63
C PRO A 136 -11.68 -2.28 -17.87
N ALA A 137 -10.88 -2.30 -16.81
CA ALA A 137 -9.46 -2.64 -16.81
C ALA A 137 -9.08 -3.37 -15.51
N PRO A 138 -7.99 -4.15 -15.49
CA PRO A 138 -7.49 -4.76 -14.28
C PRO A 138 -7.16 -3.73 -13.20
N VAL A 139 -7.31 -4.12 -11.92
CA VAL A 139 -6.82 -3.31 -10.79
C VAL A 139 -5.31 -3.09 -10.91
N GLU A 140 -4.89 -1.83 -10.94
CA GLU A 140 -3.49 -1.44 -11.12
C GLU A 140 -2.70 -1.49 -9.80
N PRO A 141 -1.58 -2.24 -9.72
CA PRO A 141 -0.71 -2.25 -8.54
C PRO A 141 0.32 -1.12 -8.60
N VAL A 142 0.44 -0.34 -7.52
CA VAL A 142 1.44 0.74 -7.41
C VAL A 142 2.19 0.62 -6.09
N LEU A 143 3.52 0.54 -6.16
CA LEU A 143 4.41 0.58 -5.01
C LEU A 143 4.99 2.00 -4.86
N ILE A 144 4.82 2.62 -3.69
CA ILE A 144 5.39 3.95 -3.39
C ILE A 144 6.34 3.83 -2.21
N ALA A 145 7.59 4.22 -2.39
CA ALA A 145 8.53 4.43 -1.28
C ALA A 145 8.32 5.82 -0.68
N ALA A 146 7.91 5.88 0.58
CA ALA A 146 7.66 7.13 1.30
C ALA A 146 8.91 7.70 1.99
N ASP A 147 10.00 6.94 2.05
CA ASP A 147 11.26 7.39 2.64
C ASP A 147 12.21 7.91 1.56
N PRO A 148 12.70 9.17 1.65
CA PRO A 148 13.59 9.74 0.64
C PRO A 148 14.97 9.07 0.60
N GLY A 149 15.33 8.26 1.60
CA GLY A 149 16.54 7.45 1.58
C GLY A 149 16.42 6.16 0.77
N ALA A 150 15.28 5.90 0.13
CA ALA A 150 15.10 4.77 -0.78
C ALA A 150 15.63 5.10 -2.18
N HIS A 151 16.59 4.31 -2.64
CA HIS A 151 17.07 4.33 -4.02
C HIS A 151 16.63 3.03 -4.68
N ILE A 152 15.76 3.13 -5.69
CA ILE A 152 15.17 1.96 -6.36
C ILE A 152 15.54 2.04 -7.83
N GLU A 153 16.41 1.13 -8.27
CA GLU A 153 16.66 0.92 -9.69
C GLU A 153 15.56 0.01 -10.27
N SER A 154 14.94 0.46 -11.36
CA SER A 154 13.79 -0.21 -11.96
C SER A 154 14.13 -0.68 -13.37
N MET A 155 14.13 -2.00 -13.57
CA MET A 155 14.46 -2.66 -14.82
C MET A 155 13.29 -3.57 -15.25
N ARG A 156 12.36 -3.00 -16.02
CA ARG A 156 11.14 -3.68 -16.51
C ARG A 156 10.39 -4.40 -15.36
N PRO A 157 9.94 -3.66 -14.33
CA PRO A 157 9.19 -4.23 -13.21
C PRO A 157 7.76 -4.65 -13.61
#